data_AF-X1EP33-F1
#
_entry.id   AF-X1EP33-F1
#
_cell.length_a   1.000
_cell.length_b   1.000
_cell.length_c   1.000
_cell.angle_alpha   90.00
_cell.angle_beta   90.00
_cell.angle_gamma   90.00
#
_symmetry.space_group_name_H-M   'P 1'
#
loop_
_entity.id
_entity.type
_entity.pdbx_description
1 polymer ?
#
loop_
_entity_poly.entity_id
_entity_poly.type
_entity_poly.pdbx_seq_one_letter_code
_entity_poly.pdbx_strand_id
1 'polypeptide(L)'
;RSETERLITVEKVDALIGCYQSAVTDPVSTVAELHGIPFLDDSATAPSLTERGFKWFFRTTPTDIVHVEGMLSLLKELKETRPDLNLRRLAIVCEDTLFGQDTAKLLKEKAPEYGYEVVVDITYPHEATDVDAEALRVKRAEP
;
A
#
# COMPACT_ATOMS: atom_id res chain seq x y z
N ARG A 1 -18.44 16.62 12.01
CA ARG A 1 -18.80 15.21 12.27
C ARG A 1 -18.41 14.42 11.02
N SER A 2 -17.66 13.32 11.14
CA SER A 2 -17.33 12.50 9.96
C SER A 2 -18.56 11.71 9.50
N GLU A 3 -18.60 11.29 8.24
CA GLU A 3 -19.69 10.45 7.72
C GLU A 3 -19.79 9.13 8.49
N THR A 4 -18.65 8.53 8.84
CA THR A 4 -18.58 7.33 9.69
C THR A 4 -19.30 7.53 11.02
N GLU A 5 -19.01 8.65 11.70
CA GLU A 5 -19.63 8.93 12.99
C GLU A 5 -21.14 9.19 12.84
N ARG A 6 -21.60 9.84 11.76
CA ARG A 6 -23.03 9.99 11.46
C ARG A 6 -23.71 8.63 11.28
N LEU A 7 -23.13 7.74 10.47
CA LEU A 7 -23.67 6.40 10.24
C LEU A 7 -23.81 5.61 11.55
N ILE A 8 -22.79 5.64 12.41
CA ILE A 8 -22.80 4.92 13.68
C ILE A 8 -23.83 5.49 14.66
N THR A 9 -23.86 6.81 14.82
CA THR A 9 -24.57 7.44 15.96
C THR A 9 -25.98 7.94 15.62
N VAL A 10 -26.24 8.25 14.35
CA VAL A 10 -27.55 8.74 13.87
C VAL A 10 -28.30 7.62 13.19
N GLU A 11 -27.67 7.00 12.18
CA GLU A 11 -28.30 5.91 11.41
C GLU A 11 -28.26 4.58 12.17
N LYS A 12 -27.44 4.48 13.22
CA LYS A 12 -27.33 3.31 14.11
C LYS A 12 -27.03 2.02 13.35
N VAL A 13 -26.11 2.10 12.39
CA VAL A 13 -25.66 0.92 11.66
C VAL A 13 -24.94 -0.06 12.59
N ASP A 14 -25.16 -1.35 12.39
CA ASP A 14 -24.52 -2.42 13.17
C ASP A 14 -23.09 -2.74 12.68
N ALA A 15 -22.77 -2.36 11.44
CA ALA A 15 -21.47 -2.60 10.82
C ALA A 15 -21.18 -1.57 9.71
N LEU A 16 -19.92 -1.46 9.35
CA LEU A 16 -19.43 -0.66 8.23
C LEU A 16 -18.78 -1.59 7.20
N ILE A 17 -18.98 -1.28 5.92
CA ILE A 17 -18.30 -1.97 4.81
C ILE A 17 -17.86 -0.93 3.78
N GLY A 18 -16.63 -1.06 3.30
CA GLY A 18 -16.09 -0.26 2.19
C GLY A 18 -14.88 0.57 2.58
N CYS A 19 -14.75 1.75 1.99
CA CYS A 19 -13.49 2.47 1.76
C CYS A 19 -12.63 1.79 0.69
N TYR A 20 -12.01 2.58 -0.17
CA TYR A 20 -11.14 2.08 -1.23
C TYR A 20 -9.67 2.38 -0.92
N GLN A 21 -9.37 3.65 -0.62
CA GLN A 21 -8.01 4.08 -0.36
C GLN A 21 -7.61 3.81 1.10
N SER A 22 -6.40 3.29 1.31
CA SER A 22 -5.87 3.06 2.66
C SER A 22 -5.85 4.33 3.52
N ALA A 23 -5.58 5.49 2.92
CA ALA A 23 -5.62 6.78 3.61
C ALA A 23 -7.03 7.19 4.09
N VAL A 24 -8.08 6.69 3.44
CA VAL A 24 -9.48 6.88 3.87
C VAL A 24 -9.85 5.84 4.93
N THR A 25 -9.44 4.59 4.73
CA THR A 25 -9.70 3.49 5.66
C THR A 25 -9.11 3.74 7.06
N ASP A 26 -7.91 4.32 7.15
CA ASP A 26 -7.21 4.54 8.43
C ASP A 26 -8.00 5.37 9.47
N PRO A 27 -8.52 6.56 9.13
CA PRO A 27 -9.36 7.31 10.07
C PRO A 27 -10.74 6.67 10.28
N VAL A 28 -11.34 6.06 9.27
CA VAL A 28 -12.68 5.42 9.38
C VAL A 28 -12.64 4.26 10.37
N SER A 29 -11.63 3.42 10.26
CA SER A 29 -11.39 2.29 11.17
C SER A 29 -11.05 2.72 12.59
N THR A 30 -10.39 3.86 12.78
CA THR A 30 -10.17 4.42 14.12
C THR A 30 -11.51 4.78 14.78
N VAL A 31 -12.42 5.41 14.04
CA VAL A 31 -13.77 5.73 14.53
C VAL A 31 -14.57 4.46 14.83
N ALA A 32 -14.52 3.47 13.93
CA ALA A 32 -15.18 2.18 14.12
C ALA A 32 -14.69 1.46 15.39
N GLU A 33 -13.36 1.43 15.60
CA GLU A 33 -12.73 0.83 16.78
C GLU A 33 -13.18 1.52 18.08
N LEU A 34 -13.21 2.86 18.10
CA LEU A 34 -13.63 3.64 19.26
C LEU A 34 -15.09 3.37 19.66
N HIS A 35 -15.95 3.13 18.66
CA HIS A 35 -17.37 2.86 18.87
C HIS A 35 -17.69 1.36 19.05
N GLY A 36 -16.71 0.47 18.88
CA GLY A 36 -16.92 -0.97 18.93
C GLY A 36 -17.81 -1.50 17.81
N ILE A 37 -17.76 -0.88 16.63
CA ILE A 37 -18.54 -1.28 15.46
C ILE A 37 -17.65 -2.08 14.50
N PRO A 38 -18.04 -3.31 14.13
CA PRO A 38 -17.35 -4.07 13.10
C PRO A 38 -17.23 -3.27 11.79
N PHE A 39 -16.00 -3.14 11.29
CA PHE A 39 -15.70 -2.54 10.01
C PHE A 39 -14.93 -3.52 9.13
N LEU A 40 -15.52 -3.87 8.00
CA LEU A 40 -14.93 -4.72 6.98
C LEU A 40 -14.50 -3.88 5.77
N ASP A 41 -13.21 -3.91 5.46
CA ASP A 41 -12.65 -3.30 4.25
C ASP A 41 -12.29 -4.38 3.21
N ASP A 42 -12.64 -4.16 1.95
CA ASP A 42 -12.45 -5.10 0.85
C ASP A 42 -11.45 -4.62 -0.20
N SER A 43 -10.72 -3.53 0.06
CA SER A 43 -9.99 -2.80 -0.97
C SER A 43 -8.62 -2.29 -0.51
N ALA A 44 -8.52 -1.75 0.70
CA ALA A 44 -7.30 -1.12 1.21
C ALA A 44 -6.26 -2.16 1.66
N THR A 45 -5.06 -2.05 1.09
CA THR A 45 -4.04 -3.10 1.22
C THR A 45 -2.86 -2.73 2.12
N ALA A 46 -2.74 -1.47 2.56
CA ALA A 46 -1.67 -1.04 3.48
C ALA A 46 -1.56 -1.99 4.69
N PRO A 47 -0.39 -2.61 4.94
CA PRO A 47 -0.22 -3.58 6.02
C PRO A 47 -0.53 -3.01 7.40
N SER A 48 -0.13 -1.76 7.66
CA SER A 48 -0.30 -1.08 8.95
C SER A 48 -1.75 -1.05 9.47
N LEU A 49 -2.74 -1.03 8.57
CA LEU A 49 -4.16 -0.98 8.91
C LEU A 49 -4.60 -2.16 9.82
N THR A 50 -4.00 -3.35 9.68
CA THR A 50 -4.31 -4.53 10.52
C THR A 50 -3.23 -4.87 11.55
N GLU A 51 -2.06 -4.24 11.50
CA GLU A 51 -0.95 -4.54 12.43
C GLU A 51 -1.04 -3.75 13.75
N ARG A 52 -1.86 -2.69 13.79
CA ARG A 52 -2.01 -1.79 14.95
C ARG A 52 -2.92 -2.29 16.08
N GLY A 53 -3.36 -3.56 16.04
CA GLY A 53 -4.03 -4.22 17.16
C GLY A 53 -5.52 -3.86 17.38
N PHE A 54 -6.19 -3.32 16.36
CA PHE A 54 -7.63 -3.06 16.39
C PHE A 54 -8.42 -4.37 16.46
N LYS A 55 -9.51 -4.36 17.23
CA LYS A 55 -10.38 -5.53 17.45
C LYS A 55 -11.57 -5.56 16.50
N TRP A 56 -11.98 -4.41 15.99
CA TRP A 56 -13.19 -4.24 15.19
C TRP A 56 -12.91 -3.96 13.71
N PHE A 57 -11.64 -3.99 13.30
CA PHE A 57 -11.26 -3.83 11.91
C PHE A 57 -10.89 -5.18 11.28
N PHE A 58 -11.53 -5.48 10.15
CA PHE A 58 -11.35 -6.71 9.39
C PHE A 58 -11.10 -6.35 7.92
N ARG A 59 -10.39 -7.23 7.22
CA ARG A 59 -10.27 -7.16 5.76
C ARG A 59 -10.47 -8.50 5.09
N THR A 60 -10.97 -8.50 3.87
CA THR A 60 -11.04 -9.70 3.01
C THR A 60 -9.91 -9.78 1.99
N THR A 61 -9.19 -8.68 1.77
CA THR A 61 -8.06 -8.61 0.84
C THR A 61 -6.74 -8.94 1.52
N PRO A 62 -5.78 -9.55 0.79
CA PRO A 62 -4.39 -9.62 1.23
C PRO A 62 -3.79 -8.23 1.44
N THR A 63 -2.78 -8.14 2.29
CA THR A 63 -1.99 -6.91 2.44
C THR A 63 -0.96 -6.78 1.32
N ASP A 64 -0.35 -5.61 1.20
CA ASP A 64 0.74 -5.39 0.24
C ASP A 64 1.97 -6.27 0.48
N ILE A 65 2.09 -6.92 1.65
CA ILE A 65 3.09 -7.96 1.91
C ILE A 65 3.00 -9.06 0.85
N VAL A 66 1.80 -9.58 0.63
CA VAL A 66 1.57 -10.67 -0.33
C VAL A 66 1.80 -10.18 -1.77
N HIS A 67 1.37 -8.96 -2.09
CA HIS A 67 1.55 -8.38 -3.43
C HIS A 67 3.03 -8.14 -3.75
N VAL A 68 3.79 -7.57 -2.81
CA VAL A 68 5.23 -7.30 -2.97
C VAL A 68 6.02 -8.60 -3.08
N GLU A 69 5.75 -9.59 -2.21
CA GLU A 69 6.41 -10.89 -2.29
C GLU A 69 6.11 -11.60 -3.62
N GLY A 70 4.86 -11.53 -4.10
CA GLY A 70 4.46 -12.05 -5.41
C GLY A 70 5.20 -11.36 -6.55
N MET A 71 5.28 -10.03 -6.53
CA MET A 71 5.99 -9.24 -7.54
C MET A 71 7.49 -9.56 -7.56
N LEU A 72 8.15 -9.59 -6.40
CA LEU A 72 9.58 -9.90 -6.31
C LEU A 72 9.88 -11.35 -6.70
N SER A 73 8.97 -12.29 -6.39
CA SER A 73 9.08 -13.68 -6.81
C SER A 73 8.97 -13.84 -8.33
N LEU A 74 8.04 -13.12 -8.97
CA LEU A 74 7.92 -13.08 -10.43
C LEU A 74 9.19 -12.51 -11.07
N LEU A 75 9.72 -11.41 -10.54
CA LEU A 75 10.95 -10.83 -11.06
C LEU A 75 12.12 -11.81 -10.92
N LYS A 76 12.20 -12.55 -9.81
CA LYS A 76 13.23 -13.56 -9.59
C LYS A 76 13.13 -14.68 -10.63
N GLU A 77 11.93 -15.19 -10.89
CA GLU A 77 11.70 -16.19 -11.93
C GLU A 77 12.11 -15.67 -13.31
N LEU A 78 11.79 -14.41 -13.64
CA LEU A 78 12.23 -13.78 -14.88
C LEU A 78 13.75 -13.66 -14.97
N LYS A 79 14.42 -13.31 -13.86
CA LYS A 79 15.89 -13.24 -13.80
C LYS A 79 16.54 -14.60 -14.08
N GLU A 80 15.93 -15.69 -13.60
CA GLU A 80 16.41 -17.05 -13.78
C GLU A 80 16.13 -17.58 -15.21
N THR A 81 14.95 -17.29 -15.76
CA THR A 81 14.51 -17.78 -17.08
C THR A 81 14.99 -16.92 -18.25
N ARG A 82 15.29 -15.64 -17.99
CA ARG A 82 15.70 -14.62 -18.98
C ARG A 82 16.94 -13.84 -18.49
N PRO A 83 18.10 -14.51 -18.38
CA PRO A 83 19.33 -13.87 -17.91
C PRO A 83 19.81 -12.75 -18.84
N ASP A 84 19.35 -12.72 -20.10
CA ASP A 84 19.60 -11.65 -21.07
C ASP A 84 19.05 -10.29 -20.65
N LEU A 85 18.05 -10.26 -19.77
CA LEU A 85 17.43 -9.03 -19.27
C LEU A 85 18.24 -8.34 -18.15
N ASN A 86 19.23 -9.02 -17.56
CA ASN A 86 20.09 -8.49 -16.49
C ASN A 86 19.32 -7.76 -15.36
N LEU A 87 18.23 -8.38 -14.89
CA LEU A 87 17.36 -7.80 -13.85
C LEU A 87 18.09 -7.79 -12.49
N ARG A 88 18.66 -6.63 -12.13
CA ARG A 88 19.39 -6.42 -10.87
C ARG A 88 19.00 -5.14 -10.15
N ARG A 89 18.61 -4.09 -10.88
CA ARG A 89 18.31 -2.78 -10.33
C ARG A 89 16.80 -2.58 -10.32
N LEU A 90 16.29 -1.85 -9.34
CA LEU A 90 14.86 -1.53 -9.19
C LEU A 90 14.69 -0.05 -8.87
N ALA A 91 13.68 0.55 -9.50
CA ALA A 91 13.15 1.84 -9.11
C ALA A 91 11.83 1.64 -8.37
N ILE A 92 11.66 2.34 -7.24
CA ILE A 92 10.40 2.41 -6.51
C ILE A 92 9.79 3.78 -6.78
N VAL A 93 8.53 3.80 -7.21
CA VAL A 93 7.78 5.03 -7.49
C VAL A 93 6.38 4.86 -6.90
N CYS A 94 6.06 5.63 -5.86
CA CYS A 94 4.80 5.50 -5.13
C CYS A 94 4.19 6.88 -4.83
N GLU A 95 2.86 6.96 -4.72
CA GLU A 95 2.20 8.18 -4.23
C GLU A 95 2.46 8.39 -2.73
N ASP A 96 2.25 9.61 -2.24
CA ASP A 96 2.50 10.02 -0.85
C ASP A 96 1.39 9.68 0.15
N THR A 97 0.46 8.80 -0.23
CA THR A 97 -0.59 8.31 0.68
C THR A 97 -0.10 7.13 1.53
N LEU A 98 -0.91 6.71 2.51
CA LEU A 98 -0.61 5.56 3.36
C LEU A 98 -0.26 4.29 2.57
N PHE A 99 -0.98 4.04 1.47
CA PHE A 99 -0.73 2.88 0.60
C PHE A 99 0.68 2.95 -0.01
N GLY A 100 1.02 4.08 -0.63
CA GLY A 100 2.30 4.24 -1.31
C GLY A 100 3.48 4.25 -0.35
N GLN A 101 3.35 4.89 0.81
CA GLN A 101 4.41 4.94 1.83
C GLN A 101 4.72 3.55 2.41
N ASP A 102 3.69 2.80 2.80
CA ASP A 102 3.86 1.45 3.35
C ASP A 102 4.44 0.49 2.30
N THR A 103 3.93 0.54 1.07
CA THR A 103 4.41 -0.29 -0.03
C THR A 103 5.86 0.03 -0.40
N ALA A 104 6.23 1.31 -0.48
CA ALA A 104 7.61 1.71 -0.78
C ALA A 104 8.58 1.26 0.32
N LYS A 105 8.17 1.39 1.59
CA LYS A 105 8.96 0.90 2.73
C LYS A 105 9.18 -0.62 2.62
N LEU A 106 8.11 -1.37 2.43
CA LEU A 106 8.14 -2.82 2.31
C LEU A 106 9.01 -3.29 1.13
N LEU A 107 8.91 -2.64 -0.03
CA LEU A 107 9.75 -2.94 -1.19
C LEU A 107 11.24 -2.70 -0.91
N LYS A 108 11.59 -1.61 -0.24
CA LYS A 108 12.99 -1.33 0.15
C LYS A 108 13.54 -2.40 1.09
N GLU A 109 12.72 -2.89 2.02
CA GLU A 109 13.12 -3.92 2.96
C GLU A 109 13.27 -5.29 2.29
N LYS A 110 12.36 -5.64 1.37
CA LYS A 110 12.30 -6.97 0.75
C LYS A 110 13.17 -7.13 -0.50
N ALA A 111 13.34 -6.11 -1.33
CA ALA A 111 14.08 -6.22 -2.58
C ALA A 111 15.51 -6.81 -2.43
N PRO A 112 16.31 -6.45 -1.39
CA PRO A 112 17.63 -7.04 -1.19
C PRO A 112 17.61 -8.55 -0.92
N GLU A 113 16.57 -9.07 -0.24
CA GLU A 113 16.39 -10.50 0.03
C GLU A 113 16.24 -11.31 -1.28
N TYR A 114 15.74 -10.66 -2.34
CA TYR A 114 15.57 -11.24 -3.68
C TYR A 114 16.75 -10.94 -4.63
N GLY A 115 17.81 -10.29 -4.13
CA GLY A 115 18.99 -9.96 -4.92
C GLY A 115 18.81 -8.81 -5.89
N TYR A 116 17.93 -7.86 -5.54
CA TYR A 116 17.73 -6.59 -6.24
C TYR A 116 18.32 -5.41 -5.46
N GLU A 117 18.84 -4.45 -6.20
CA GLU A 117 19.34 -3.17 -5.69
C GLU A 117 18.33 -2.07 -5.99
N VAL A 118 17.77 -1.43 -4.96
CA VAL A 118 16.92 -0.26 -5.15
C VAL A 118 17.80 0.94 -5.45
N VAL A 119 17.78 1.41 -6.70
CA VAL A 119 18.66 2.50 -7.17
C VAL A 119 18.01 3.87 -7.12
N VAL A 120 16.69 3.92 -7.02
CA VAL A 120 15.95 5.14 -6.78
C VAL A 120 14.64 4.82 -6.07
N ASP A 121 14.28 5.66 -5.11
CA ASP A 121 13.01 5.65 -4.40
C ASP A 121 12.40 7.05 -4.52
N ILE A 122 11.19 7.12 -5.07
CA ILE A 122 10.50 8.35 -5.42
C ILE A 122 9.10 8.30 -4.86
N THR A 123 8.79 9.30 -4.05
CA THR A 123 7.42 9.58 -3.64
C THR A 123 6.92 10.83 -4.37
N TYR A 124 5.69 10.80 -4.85
CA TYR A 124 5.04 11.94 -5.51
C TYR A 124 3.66 12.24 -4.90
N PRO A 125 3.17 13.49 -5.00
CA PRO A 125 1.85 13.84 -4.47
C PRO A 125 0.72 13.05 -5.13
N HIS A 126 -0.20 12.49 -4.37
CA HIS A 126 -1.40 11.80 -4.89
C HIS A 126 -2.20 12.63 -5.92
N GLU A 127 -2.25 13.95 -5.73
CA GLU A 127 -2.96 14.88 -6.61
C GLU A 127 -2.13 15.33 -7.82
N ALA A 128 -0.91 14.80 -8.00
CA ALA A 128 -0.04 15.18 -9.09
C ALA A 128 -0.71 14.89 -10.44
N THR A 129 -0.82 15.93 -11.26
CA THR A 129 -1.29 15.82 -12.66
C THR A 129 -0.14 15.67 -13.65
N ASP A 130 1.09 15.87 -13.18
CA ASP A 130 2.35 15.71 -13.91
C ASP A 130 3.41 15.06 -12.99
N VAL A 131 4.18 14.13 -13.55
CA VAL A 131 5.26 13.39 -12.86
C VAL A 131 6.54 13.32 -13.71
N ASP A 132 6.73 14.28 -14.61
CA ASP A 132 7.88 14.33 -15.52
C ASP A 132 9.22 14.40 -14.77
N ALA A 133 9.27 15.14 -13.65
CA ALA A 133 10.48 15.26 -12.84
C ALA A 133 10.89 13.91 -12.23
N GLU A 134 9.92 13.15 -11.73
CA GLU A 134 10.05 11.81 -11.18
C GLU A 134 10.49 10.83 -12.26
N ALA A 135 9.84 10.83 -13.43
CA ALA A 135 10.21 10.00 -14.57
C ALA A 135 11.66 10.27 -15.04
N LEU A 136 12.08 11.54 -15.07
CA LEU A 136 13.46 11.92 -15.40
C LEU A 136 14.46 11.44 -14.34
N ARG A 137 14.08 11.33 -13.07
CA ARG A 137 14.91 10.74 -12.02
C ARG A 137 15.03 9.23 -12.20
N VAL A 138 13.93 8.53 -12.52
CA VAL A 138 13.96 7.10 -12.85
C VAL A 138 14.89 6.84 -14.04
N LYS A 139 14.74 7.60 -15.13
CA LYS A 139 15.59 7.46 -16.32
C LYS A 139 17.08 7.63 -16.00
N ARG A 140 17.42 8.61 -15.17
CA ARG A 140 18.81 8.87 -14.74
C ARG A 140 19.37 7.79 -13.82
N ALA A 141 18.50 7.09 -13.10
CA ALA A 141 18.89 6.03 -12.19
C ALA A 141 19.14 4.68 -12.89
N GLU A 142 18.84 4.57 -14.19
CA GLU A 142 19.05 3.36 -15.03
C GLU A 142 18.67 2.05 -14.31
N PRO A 143 17.44 1.94 -13.79
CA PRO A 143 16.97 0.74 -13.11
C PRO A 143 16.83 -0.46 -14.07
#